data_AF-A0A7S1EI01-F1
#
_entry.id   AF-A0A7S1EI01-F1
#
_cell.length_a   1.000
_cell.length_b   1.000
_cell.length_c   1.000
_cell.angle_alpha   90.00
_cell.angle_beta   90.00
_cell.angle_gamma   90.00
#
_symmetry.space_group_name_H-M   'P 1'
#
loop_
_entity.id
_entity.type
_entity.pdbx_description
1 polymer ?
#
loop_
_entity_poly.entity_id
_entity_poly.type
_entity_poly.pdbx_seq_one_letter_code
_entity_poly.pdbx_strand_id
1 'polypeptide(L)'
;AQKLLEFYFGDSNLRADRFLQRERKKSPQGWVAFDILKTFKKLSAATDGDVELMIEGARASSDLAVSEDGESVRRVKELPVVDDSATRTVYVEGIGEAAQVEDLEKVMGEYGKICYVSIPRITVSESHVS
;
A
#
# COMPACT_ATOMS: atom_id res chain seq x y z
N ALA A 1 11.87 1.69 -5.69
CA ALA A 1 11.11 0.51 -5.22
C ALA A 1 10.90 0.46 -3.70
N GLN A 2 11.98 0.49 -2.88
CA GLN A 2 11.93 0.28 -1.41
C GLN A 2 10.75 0.95 -0.69
N LYS A 3 10.64 2.29 -0.73
CA LYS A 3 9.60 3.04 0.00
C LYS A 3 8.17 2.62 -0.38
N LEU A 4 7.93 2.27 -1.64
CA LEU A 4 6.62 1.82 -2.09
C LEU A 4 6.31 0.41 -1.58
N LEU A 5 7.30 -0.49 -1.58
CA LEU A 5 7.16 -1.82 -0.99
C LEU A 5 6.88 -1.72 0.51
N GLU A 6 7.63 -0.89 1.23
CA GLU A 6 7.40 -0.60 2.65
C GLU A 6 6.01 -0.02 2.91
N PHE A 7 5.51 0.86 2.04
CA PHE A 7 4.14 1.33 2.11
C PHE A 7 3.14 0.18 1.95
N TYR A 8 3.25 -0.62 0.89
CA TYR A 8 2.28 -1.68 0.59
C TYR A 8 2.20 -2.73 1.71
N PHE A 9 3.36 -3.14 2.22
CA PHE A 9 3.48 -4.11 3.30
C PHE A 9 3.39 -3.48 4.70
N GLY A 10 3.32 -2.15 4.81
CA GLY A 10 3.17 -1.43 6.07
C GLY A 10 1.82 -1.72 6.74
N ASP A 11 1.75 -1.48 8.06
CA ASP A 11 0.58 -1.85 8.88
C ASP A 11 -0.74 -1.27 8.34
N SER A 12 -0.75 0.02 8.00
CA SER A 12 -1.95 0.72 7.56
C SER A 12 -2.45 0.20 6.21
N ASN A 13 -1.58 0.13 5.20
CA ASN A 13 -1.99 -0.37 3.89
C ASN A 13 -2.36 -1.85 3.95
N LEU A 14 -1.58 -2.68 4.61
CA LEU A 14 -1.83 -4.12 4.64
C LEU A 14 -3.14 -4.47 5.37
N ARG A 15 -3.64 -3.63 6.29
CA ARG A 15 -4.98 -3.76 6.88
C ARG A 15 -6.11 -3.35 5.95
N ALA A 16 -5.88 -2.34 5.10
CA ALA A 16 -6.89 -1.82 4.18
C ALA A 16 -6.95 -2.61 2.85
N ASP A 17 -5.81 -3.07 2.35
CA ASP A 17 -5.66 -3.71 1.04
C ASP A 17 -6.09 -5.18 1.07
N ARG A 18 -7.34 -5.41 0.67
CA ARG A 18 -7.95 -6.74 0.61
C ARG A 18 -7.25 -7.67 -0.39
N PHE A 19 -6.72 -7.12 -1.48
CA PHE A 19 -6.03 -7.92 -2.49
C PHE A 19 -4.73 -8.46 -1.93
N LEU A 20 -3.88 -7.58 -1.40
CA LEU A 20 -2.60 -7.97 -0.82
C LEU A 20 -2.77 -8.90 0.39
N GLN A 21 -3.80 -8.69 1.22
CA GLN A 21 -4.12 -9.65 2.30
C GLN A 21 -4.46 -11.04 1.77
N ARG A 22 -5.26 -11.11 0.69
CA ARG A 22 -5.64 -12.39 0.09
C ARG A 22 -4.43 -13.12 -0.47
N GLU A 23 -3.57 -12.41 -1.20
CA GLU A 23 -2.36 -12.99 -1.78
C GLU A 23 -1.41 -13.49 -0.69
N ARG A 24 -1.19 -12.70 0.36
CA ARG A 24 -0.37 -13.09 1.52
C ARG A 24 -0.88 -14.38 2.19
N LYS A 25 -2.20 -14.52 2.36
CA LYS A 25 -2.82 -15.69 3.02
C LYS A 25 -2.68 -16.99 2.23
N LYS A 26 -2.31 -16.95 0.95
CA LYS A 26 -2.05 -18.16 0.16
C LYS A 26 -0.79 -18.90 0.61
N SER A 27 0.13 -18.18 1.25
CA SER A 27 1.35 -18.75 1.84
C SER A 27 1.24 -18.75 3.36
N PRO A 28 1.48 -19.87 4.06
CA PRO A 28 1.49 -19.91 5.53
C PRO A 28 2.49 -18.92 6.15
N GLN A 29 3.59 -18.62 5.44
CA GLN A 29 4.62 -17.70 5.90
C GLN A 29 4.41 -16.25 5.41
N GLY A 30 3.35 -16.00 4.65
CA GLY A 30 3.00 -14.68 4.15
C GLY A 30 3.82 -14.18 2.95
N TRP A 31 4.36 -15.11 2.15
CA TRP A 31 5.05 -14.77 0.90
C TRP A 31 4.08 -14.28 -0.18
N VAL A 32 4.51 -13.27 -0.94
CA VAL A 32 3.84 -12.74 -2.12
C VAL A 32 4.85 -12.66 -3.25
N ALA A 33 4.54 -13.27 -4.39
CA ALA A 33 5.43 -13.29 -5.56
C ALA A 33 5.61 -11.89 -6.15
N PHE A 34 6.81 -11.55 -6.61
CA PHE A 34 7.07 -10.26 -7.28
C PHE A 34 6.25 -10.08 -8.57
N ASP A 35 5.91 -11.18 -9.25
CA ASP A 35 5.00 -11.14 -10.41
C ASP A 35 3.63 -10.56 -10.08
N ILE A 36 3.11 -10.83 -8.87
CA ILE A 36 1.87 -10.23 -8.39
C ILE A 36 2.07 -8.71 -8.19
N LEU A 37 3.24 -8.30 -7.72
CA LEU A 37 3.54 -6.89 -7.47
C LEU A 37 3.65 -6.05 -8.76
N LYS A 38 3.88 -6.66 -9.93
CA LYS A 38 3.77 -5.98 -11.23
C LYS A 38 2.39 -5.38 -11.50
N THR A 39 1.34 -5.93 -10.87
CA THR A 39 -0.03 -5.41 -11.01
C THR A 39 -0.26 -4.12 -10.22
N PHE A 40 0.66 -3.73 -9.35
CA PHE A 40 0.56 -2.56 -8.49
C PHE A 40 1.01 -1.34 -9.28
N LYS A 41 0.07 -0.56 -9.80
CA LYS A 41 0.33 0.52 -10.75
C LYS A 41 1.44 1.49 -10.33
N LYS A 42 1.46 1.95 -9.07
CA LYS A 42 2.50 2.90 -8.60
C LYS A 42 3.88 2.24 -8.52
N LEU A 43 3.96 0.98 -8.09
CA LEU A 43 5.22 0.25 -8.04
C LEU A 43 5.73 -0.05 -9.45
N SER A 44 4.86 -0.58 -10.31
CA SER A 44 5.16 -0.92 -11.69
C SER A 44 5.65 0.31 -12.47
N ALA A 45 4.97 1.45 -12.35
CA ALA A 45 5.42 2.70 -12.96
C ALA A 45 6.79 3.19 -12.42
N ALA A 46 7.06 2.97 -11.13
CA ALA A 46 8.32 3.39 -10.50
C ALA A 46 9.51 2.47 -10.80
N THR A 47 9.27 1.25 -11.31
CA THR A 47 10.31 0.28 -11.66
C THR A 47 10.27 -0.11 -13.14
N ASP A 48 9.42 0.52 -13.95
CA ASP A 48 9.14 0.11 -15.33
C ASP A 48 8.76 -1.38 -15.47
N GLY A 49 8.09 -1.92 -14.44
CA GLY A 49 7.76 -3.34 -14.36
C GLY A 49 8.94 -4.29 -14.12
N ASP A 50 10.16 -3.77 -13.95
CA ASP A 50 11.36 -4.55 -13.68
C ASP A 50 11.32 -5.16 -12.27
N VAL A 51 11.43 -6.49 -12.21
CA VAL A 51 11.41 -7.27 -10.96
C VAL A 51 12.72 -7.14 -10.20
N GLU A 52 13.86 -7.04 -10.88
CA GLU A 52 15.15 -6.93 -10.21
C GLU A 52 15.21 -5.65 -9.37
N LEU A 53 14.69 -4.53 -9.89
CA LEU A 53 14.54 -3.30 -9.13
C LEU A 53 13.60 -3.44 -7.92
N MET A 54 12.56 -4.28 -8.01
CA MET A 54 11.69 -4.58 -6.88
C MET A 54 12.41 -5.45 -5.83
N ILE A 55 13.17 -6.46 -6.26
CA ILE A 55 13.97 -7.33 -5.41
C ILE A 55 15.03 -6.50 -4.66
N GLU A 56 15.80 -5.67 -5.36
CA GLU A 56 16.79 -4.77 -4.76
C GLU A 56 16.13 -3.83 -3.75
N GLY A 57 14.98 -3.26 -4.11
CA GLY A 57 14.21 -2.41 -3.20
C GLY A 57 13.74 -3.14 -1.96
N ALA A 58 13.33 -4.41 -2.07
CA ALA A 58 12.94 -5.23 -0.93
C ALA A 58 14.14 -5.59 -0.05
N ARG A 59 15.28 -5.96 -0.64
CA ARG A 59 16.53 -6.29 0.06
C ARG A 59 17.12 -5.09 0.81
N ALA A 60 16.89 -3.88 0.33
CA ALA A 60 17.30 -2.64 1.00
C ALA A 60 16.43 -2.29 2.23
N SER A 61 15.25 -2.91 2.37
CA SER A 61 14.36 -2.67 3.52
C SER A 61 14.69 -3.58 4.70
N SER A 62 14.65 -3.02 5.90
CA SER A 62 14.75 -3.79 7.16
C SER A 62 13.44 -4.47 7.56
N ASP A 63 12.31 -4.06 6.97
CA ASP A 63 10.99 -4.59 7.31
C ASP A 63 10.54 -5.72 6.39
N LEU A 64 11.29 -5.97 5.30
CA LEU A 64 10.97 -6.94 4.27
C LEU A 64 12.07 -7.99 4.12
N ALA A 65 11.66 -9.20 3.74
CA ALA A 65 12.56 -10.29 3.39
C ALA A 65 12.21 -10.78 1.98
N VAL A 66 13.25 -11.13 1.22
CA VAL A 66 13.13 -11.82 -0.07
C VAL A 66 13.38 -13.30 0.14
N SER A 67 12.65 -14.18 -0.55
CA SER A 67 12.82 -15.62 -0.47
C SER A 67 14.18 -16.06 -1.02
N GLU A 68 14.61 -17.27 -0.66
CA GLU A 68 15.93 -17.78 -1.06
C GLU A 68 16.08 -17.88 -2.59
N ASP A 69 15.00 -18.22 -3.29
CA ASP A 69 14.92 -18.26 -4.75
C ASP A 69 14.82 -16.87 -5.41
N GLY A 70 14.62 -15.80 -4.63
CA GLY A 70 14.48 -14.44 -5.14
C GLY A 70 13.10 -14.09 -5.70
N GLU A 71 12.13 -15.02 -5.71
CA GLU A 71 10.87 -14.85 -6.45
C GLU A 71 9.75 -14.17 -5.65
N SER A 72 9.88 -14.14 -4.32
CA SER A 72 8.84 -13.66 -3.42
C SER A 72 9.37 -12.71 -2.35
N VAL A 73 8.47 -11.87 -1.84
CA VAL A 73 8.71 -10.96 -0.72
C VAL A 73 7.68 -11.17 0.38
N ARG A 74 8.10 -10.96 1.63
CA ARG A 74 7.20 -10.91 2.78
C ARG A 74 7.66 -9.86 3.78
N ARG A 75 6.79 -9.58 4.75
CA ARG A 75 7.17 -8.86 5.96
C ARG A 75 8.06 -9.72 6.86
N VAL A 76 9.05 -9.09 7.46
CA VAL A 76 9.84 -9.69 8.55
C VAL A 76 9.02 -9.73 9.83
N LYS A 77 8.37 -8.61 10.18
CA LYS A 77 7.55 -8.49 11.38
C LYS A 77 6.07 -8.68 11.06
N GLU A 78 5.40 -9.52 11.85
CA GLU A 78 3.95 -9.71 11.75
C GLU A 78 3.17 -8.40 11.98
N LEU A 79 1.94 -8.36 11.46
CA LEU A 79 1.01 -7.28 11.75
C LEU A 79 0.72 -7.27 13.27
N PRO A 80 0.74 -6.10 13.93
CA PRO A 80 0.30 -5.99 15.31
C PRO A 80 -1.11 -6.54 15.48
N VAL A 81 -1.38 -7.26 16.58
CA VAL A 81 -2.74 -7.79 16.84
C VAL A 81 -3.72 -6.65 17.10
N VAL A 82 -3.28 -5.64 17.87
CA VAL A 82 -4.08 -4.46 18.16
C VAL A 82 -4.09 -3.52 16.96
N ASP A 83 -5.29 -3.10 16.56
CA ASP A 83 -5.50 -2.07 15.56
C ASP A 83 -5.81 -0.74 16.24
N ASP A 84 -4.85 0.18 16.23
CA ASP A 84 -4.99 1.53 16.77
C ASP A 84 -5.28 2.58 15.68
N SER A 85 -5.52 2.15 14.43
CA SER A 85 -5.68 3.06 13.28
C SER A 85 -6.80 4.08 13.48
N ALA A 86 -7.91 3.67 14.11
CA ALA A 86 -9.03 4.54 14.43
C ALA A 86 -8.63 5.74 15.30
N THR A 87 -7.68 5.56 16.24
CA THR A 87 -7.20 6.64 17.12
C THR A 87 -6.26 7.62 16.41
N ARG A 88 -5.75 7.24 15.24
CA ARG A 88 -4.78 8.00 14.44
C ARG A 88 -5.33 8.41 13.08
N THR A 89 -6.64 8.26 12.89
CA THR A 89 -7.33 8.64 11.66
C THR A 89 -7.98 10.01 11.84
N VAL A 90 -7.70 10.93 10.93
CA VAL A 90 -8.31 12.26 10.89
C VAL A 90 -9.22 12.35 9.68
N TYR A 91 -10.42 12.90 9.87
CA TYR A 91 -11.34 13.23 8.80
C TYR A 91 -11.02 14.63 8.26
N VAL A 92 -11.00 14.77 6.93
CA VAL A 92 -10.70 16.03 6.24
C VAL A 92 -11.78 16.27 5.19
N GLU A 93 -12.41 17.44 5.23
CA GLU A 93 -13.40 17.90 4.26
C GLU A 93 -12.92 19.14 3.49
N GLY A 94 -13.63 19.51 2.43
CA GLY A 94 -13.31 20.71 1.64
C GLY A 94 -12.06 20.59 0.75
N ILE A 95 -11.62 19.37 0.44
CA ILE A 95 -10.38 19.10 -0.31
C ILE A 95 -10.51 19.36 -1.82
N GLY A 96 -11.72 19.58 -2.33
CA GLY A 96 -12.02 19.76 -3.75
C GLY A 96 -12.20 18.45 -4.52
N GLU A 97 -13.06 18.44 -5.54
CA GLU A 97 -13.44 17.21 -6.26
C GLU A 97 -12.28 16.58 -7.04
N ALA A 98 -11.35 17.39 -7.53
CA ALA A 98 -10.20 16.92 -8.31
C ALA A 98 -9.00 16.50 -7.45
N ALA A 99 -9.10 16.58 -6.11
CA ALA A 99 -7.99 16.26 -5.21
C ALA A 99 -7.46 14.85 -5.43
N GLN A 100 -6.14 14.73 -5.44
CA GLN A 100 -5.41 13.47 -5.49
C GLN A 100 -4.77 13.18 -4.14
N VAL A 101 -4.33 11.94 -3.96
CA VAL A 101 -3.65 11.50 -2.74
C VAL A 101 -2.40 12.33 -2.50
N GLU A 102 -1.65 12.63 -3.56
CA GLU A 102 -0.40 13.38 -3.54
C GLU A 102 -0.60 14.83 -3.05
N ASP A 103 -1.77 15.43 -3.32
CA ASP A 103 -2.10 16.77 -2.83
C ASP A 103 -2.26 16.78 -1.30
N LEU A 104 -2.95 15.77 -0.77
CA LEU A 104 -3.12 15.61 0.68
C LEU A 104 -1.81 15.23 1.36
N GLU A 105 -1.01 14.34 0.77
CA GLU A 105 0.30 13.98 1.30
C GLU A 105 1.21 15.19 1.42
N LYS A 106 1.18 16.09 0.42
CA LYS A 106 1.98 17.33 0.43
C LYS A 106 1.56 18.28 1.56
N VAL A 107 0.27 18.57 1.69
CA VAL A 107 -0.23 19.54 2.67
C VAL A 107 -0.18 18.98 4.09
N MET A 108 -0.71 17.77 4.30
CA MET A 108 -0.80 17.19 5.63
C MET A 108 0.54 16.63 6.12
N GLY A 109 1.47 16.35 5.21
CA GLY A 109 2.81 15.84 5.54
C GLY A 109 3.65 16.81 6.37
N GLU A 110 3.33 18.12 6.32
CA GLU A 110 3.95 19.14 7.17
C GLU A 110 3.66 18.93 8.67
N TYR A 111 2.55 18.25 8.99
CA TYR A 111 2.09 18.02 10.37
C TYR A 111 2.48 16.65 10.92
N GLY A 112 3.07 15.79 10.10
CA GLY A 112 3.55 14.47 10.51
C GLY A 112 3.57 13.45 9.39
N LYS A 113 4.13 12.28 9.71
CA LYS A 113 4.19 11.16 8.76
C LYS A 113 2.78 10.63 8.49
N ILE A 114 2.39 10.63 7.22
CA ILE A 114 1.15 10.02 6.73
C ILE A 114 1.45 8.57 6.34
N CYS A 115 0.71 7.64 6.93
CA CYS A 115 0.86 6.21 6.64
C CYS A 115 -0.15 5.68 5.62
N TYR A 116 -1.28 6.37 5.45
CA TYR A 116 -2.36 5.97 4.54
C TYR A 116 -3.29 7.16 4.25
N VAL A 117 -3.77 7.24 3.01
CA VAL A 117 -4.78 8.22 2.57
C VAL A 117 -5.91 7.45 1.88
N SER A 118 -7.14 7.76 2.24
CA SER A 118 -8.35 7.26 1.56
C SER A 118 -9.16 8.45 1.05
N ILE A 119 -9.39 8.51 -0.25
CA ILE A 119 -10.30 9.47 -0.88
C ILE A 119 -11.46 8.66 -1.45
N PRO A 120 -12.60 8.55 -0.75
CA PRO A 120 -13.77 7.85 -1.25
C PRO A 120 -14.31 8.57 -2.49
N ARG A 121 -14.30 7.90 -3.65
CA ARG A 121 -14.95 8.40 -4.87
C ARG A 121 -16.38 7.87 -4.88
N ILE A 122 -17.34 8.70 -4.52
CA ILE A 122 -18.76 8.37 -4.64
C ILE A 122 -19.16 8.63 -6.09
N THR A 123 -19.28 7.58 -6.89
CA THR A 123 -19.97 7.68 -8.17
C THR A 123 -21.46 7.70 -7.87
N VAL A 124 -22.09 8.86 -7.91
CA VAL A 124 -23.56 8.93 -7.89
C VAL A 124 -24.03 8.31 -9.20
N SER A 125 -24.54 7.09 -9.16
CA SER A 125 -25.28 6.54 -10.30
C SER A 125 -26.51 7.42 -10.50
N GLU A 126 -26.68 8.00 -11.68
CA GLU A 126 -27.93 8.65 -12.07
C GLU A 126 -29.08 7.62 -12.03
N SER A 127 -29.72 7.50 -10.87
CA SER A 127 -30.95 6.75 -10.71
C SER A 127 -32.11 7.63 -11.18
N HIS A 128 -32.53 7.40 -12.42
CA HIS A 128 -33.88 7.58 -12.98
C HIS A 128 -34.74 8.68 -12.34
N VAL A 129 -34.73 9.87 -12.94
CA VAL A 129 -35.93 10.72 -12.95
C VAL A 129 -36.91 10.05 -13.91
N SER A 130 -37.95 9.42 -13.37
CA SER A 130 -39.16 9.01 -14.10
C SER A 130 -40.23 10.07 -13.91
#